data_AF-A0A349D843-F1
#
_entry.id   AF-A0A349D843-F1
#
_cell.length_a   1.000
_cell.length_b   1.000
_cell.length_c   1.000
_cell.angle_alpha   90.00
_cell.angle_beta   90.00
_cell.angle_gamma   90.00
#
_symmetry.space_group_name_H-M   'P 1'
#
loop_
_entity.id
_entity.type
_entity.pdbx_description
1 polymer ?
#
loop_
_entity_poly.entity_id
_entity_poly.type
_entity_poly.pdbx_seq_one_letter_code
_entity_poly.pdbx_strand_id
1 'polypeptide(L)'
;MYRLLKENSPFALGLAAALNFLLLIGLLIRAVFVPDPKITWLEYSLSLVLFFSISFLFTQLLSKHRLLPFRTYLPFSIFFLCSAPFLSHPEAWKFGLVGILLIYALDRCLSLAEISRINRSVLNASMAIGLASYFILGALASIVVVPIALLNFQHLSFRHSLMILTGIAIPWFLIWEFHFLFDLSTDYFFTLNILPSSFSLFELAGLFLLALLWIISIPHLFRSLNRTKLKTRQSVLLVVWASLFSCTASLLISGLSIVQVVLLGPALIMFISYRLIESKKTWHADLILLLCMFIAVYNLFFLN
;
A
#
# COMPACT_ATOMS: atom_id res chain seq x y z
N MET A 1 -9.17 24.82 19.74
CA MET A 1 -8.15 23.76 19.96
C MET A 1 -8.59 22.75 21.03
N TYR A 2 -9.14 23.17 22.18
CA TYR A 2 -9.70 22.27 23.21
C TYR A 2 -11.02 21.53 22.85
N ARG A 3 -11.75 21.96 21.80
CA ARG A 3 -12.92 21.24 21.27
C ARG A 3 -12.57 20.14 20.24
N LEU A 4 -11.32 20.05 19.80
CA LEU A 4 -10.87 19.05 18.80
C LEU A 4 -10.33 17.76 19.44
N LEU A 5 -10.24 17.70 20.77
CA LEU A 5 -9.80 16.51 21.51
C LEU A 5 -10.97 15.70 22.09
N LYS A 6 -12.23 16.16 21.96
CA LYS A 6 -13.39 15.56 22.65
C LYS A 6 -14.22 14.58 21.79
N GLU A 7 -13.85 14.34 20.53
CA GLU A 7 -14.69 13.55 19.60
C GLU A 7 -13.98 12.41 18.84
N ASN A 8 -12.84 11.94 19.34
CA ASN A 8 -12.42 10.56 19.05
C ASN A 8 -12.93 9.72 20.22
N SER A 9 -13.67 8.63 19.99
CA SER A 9 -14.00 7.72 21.09
C SER A 9 -12.67 7.23 21.68
N PRO A 10 -12.29 7.65 22.91
CA PRO A 10 -10.99 7.27 23.48
C PRO A 10 -10.86 5.75 23.59
N PHE A 11 -12.01 5.06 23.62
CA PHE A 11 -12.14 3.62 23.54
C PHE A 11 -11.62 3.02 22.22
N ALA A 12 -12.04 3.48 21.04
CA ALA A 12 -11.60 2.88 19.78
C ALA A 12 -10.10 3.11 19.53
N LEU A 13 -9.60 4.28 19.94
CA LEU A 13 -8.19 4.65 19.82
C LEU A 13 -7.32 3.89 20.83
N GLY A 14 -7.80 3.74 22.08
CA GLY A 14 -7.16 2.92 23.11
C GLY A 14 -7.15 1.44 22.75
N LEU A 15 -8.25 0.92 22.20
CA LEU A 15 -8.35 -0.45 21.72
C LEU A 15 -7.40 -0.72 20.54
N ALA A 16 -7.36 0.17 19.55
CA ALA A 16 -6.43 0.05 18.41
C ALA A 16 -4.96 0.13 18.85
N ALA A 17 -4.62 0.99 19.82
CA ALA A 17 -3.26 1.11 20.35
C ALA A 17 -2.85 -0.11 21.17
N ALA A 18 -3.70 -0.58 22.08
CA ALA A 18 -3.48 -1.79 22.87
C ALA A 18 -3.35 -3.03 21.96
N LEU A 19 -4.12 -3.10 20.89
CA LEU A 19 -4.07 -4.21 19.94
C LEU A 19 -2.87 -4.17 19.01
N ASN A 20 -2.46 -2.99 18.53
CA ASN A 20 -1.18 -2.86 17.82
C ASN A 20 -0.02 -3.29 18.71
N PHE A 21 -0.07 -2.94 20.00
CA PHE A 21 0.95 -3.35 20.97
C PHE A 21 0.95 -4.88 21.19
N LEU A 22 -0.23 -5.50 21.35
CA LEU A 22 -0.35 -6.96 21.47
C LEU A 22 0.07 -7.70 20.19
N LEU A 23 -0.25 -7.17 19.01
CA LEU A 23 0.20 -7.71 17.73
C LEU A 23 1.70 -7.59 17.57
N LEU A 24 2.28 -6.46 17.93
CA LEU A 24 3.71 -6.23 17.85
C LEU A 24 4.44 -7.17 18.82
N ILE A 25 3.92 -7.38 20.03
CA ILE A 25 4.42 -8.38 20.97
C ILE A 25 4.27 -9.80 20.41
N GLY A 26 3.11 -10.16 19.86
CA GLY A 26 2.89 -11.48 19.27
C GLY A 26 3.83 -11.76 18.09
N LEU A 27 4.06 -10.77 17.22
CA LEU A 27 4.98 -10.87 16.09
C LEU A 27 6.44 -10.94 16.56
N LEU A 28 6.81 -10.20 17.60
CA LEU A 28 8.15 -10.28 18.20
C LEU A 28 8.39 -11.62 18.89
N ILE A 29 7.43 -12.13 19.66
CA ILE A 29 7.49 -13.46 20.27
C ILE A 29 7.61 -14.52 19.17
N ARG A 30 6.84 -14.40 18.09
CA ARG A 30 6.92 -15.37 16.99
C ARG A 30 8.25 -15.31 16.24
N ALA A 31 8.73 -14.11 15.91
CA ALA A 31 10.06 -13.92 15.35
C ALA A 31 11.11 -14.63 16.20
N VAL A 32 10.93 -14.58 17.53
CA VAL A 32 11.84 -15.14 18.52
C VAL A 32 11.79 -16.66 18.67
N PHE A 33 10.59 -17.22 18.68
CA PHE A 33 10.38 -18.58 19.17
C PHE A 33 9.91 -19.56 18.09
N VAL A 34 9.49 -19.10 16.91
CA VAL A 34 9.02 -19.97 15.81
C VAL A 34 9.66 -19.55 14.49
N PRO A 35 10.98 -19.78 14.31
CA PRO A 35 11.62 -19.53 13.02
C PRO A 35 11.14 -20.56 12.00
N ASP A 36 10.41 -20.11 10.99
CA ASP A 36 10.08 -20.90 9.80
C ASP A 36 11.40 -21.22 9.07
N PRO A 37 11.74 -22.49 8.77
CA PRO A 37 13.06 -22.86 8.22
C PRO A 37 13.41 -22.21 6.88
N LYS A 38 12.42 -21.58 6.22
CA LYS A 38 12.56 -20.88 4.93
C LYS A 38 12.87 -19.40 5.06
N ILE A 39 12.76 -18.80 6.25
CA ILE A 39 12.90 -17.36 6.45
C ILE A 39 13.93 -17.11 7.53
N THR A 40 14.98 -16.36 7.18
CA THR A 40 15.95 -15.95 8.18
C THR A 40 15.33 -14.91 9.11
N TRP A 41 15.73 -14.92 10.38
CA TRP A 41 15.29 -13.91 11.35
C TRP A 41 15.49 -12.47 10.84
N LEU A 42 16.59 -12.26 10.11
CA LEU A 42 16.94 -10.97 9.53
C LEU A 42 15.90 -10.52 8.50
N GLU A 43 15.49 -11.39 7.58
CA GLU A 43 14.45 -11.10 6.59
C GLU A 43 13.10 -10.83 7.25
N TYR A 44 12.75 -11.57 8.29
CA TYR A 44 11.51 -11.35 9.04
C TYR A 44 11.51 -9.99 9.75
N SER A 45 12.59 -9.68 10.46
CA SER A 45 12.77 -8.40 11.17
C SER A 45 12.74 -7.22 10.22
N LEU A 46 13.43 -7.35 9.08
CA LEU A 46 13.47 -6.32 8.05
C LEU A 46 12.09 -6.12 7.41
N SER A 47 11.35 -7.21 7.14
CA SER A 47 9.96 -7.13 6.67
C SER A 47 9.07 -6.38 7.65
N LEU A 48 9.14 -6.68 8.95
CA LEU A 48 8.36 -6.00 9.98
C LEU A 48 8.65 -4.49 9.99
N VAL A 49 9.93 -4.10 9.97
CA VAL A 49 10.34 -2.68 9.92
C VAL A 49 9.83 -1.99 8.66
N LEU A 50 9.90 -2.64 7.50
CA LEU A 50 9.41 -2.09 6.24
C LEU A 50 7.90 -1.91 6.25
N PHE A 51 7.12 -2.93 6.63
CA PHE A 51 5.66 -2.84 6.67
C PHE A 51 5.18 -1.82 7.70
N PHE A 52 5.85 -1.70 8.85
CA PHE A 52 5.62 -0.62 9.81
C PHE A 52 5.87 0.76 9.20
N SER A 53 6.99 0.92 8.49
CA SER A 53 7.35 2.17 7.79
C SER A 53 6.33 2.53 6.72
N ILE A 54 5.88 1.56 5.93
CA ILE A 54 4.82 1.73 4.91
C ILE A 54 3.52 2.20 5.56
N SER A 55 3.09 1.55 6.65
CA SER A 55 1.88 1.90 7.40
C SER A 55 1.92 3.35 7.89
N PHE A 56 3.09 3.79 8.37
CA PHE A 56 3.32 5.14 8.85
C PHE A 56 3.35 6.17 7.72
N LEU A 57 4.15 5.92 6.69
CA LEU A 57 4.25 6.77 5.49
C LEU A 57 2.88 6.93 4.82
N PHE A 58 2.09 5.85 4.77
CA PHE A 58 0.76 5.89 4.23
C PHE A 58 -0.16 6.82 5.04
N THR A 59 -0.15 6.70 6.36
CA THR A 59 -0.93 7.58 7.26
C THR A 59 -0.52 9.05 7.13
N GLN A 60 0.78 9.31 6.95
CA GLN A 60 1.29 10.65 6.67
C GLN A 60 0.79 11.18 5.32
N LEU A 61 0.82 10.36 4.27
CA LEU A 61 0.32 10.71 2.94
C LEU A 61 -1.17 11.10 3.00
N LEU A 62 -1.99 10.31 3.72
CA LEU A 62 -3.41 10.61 3.93
C LEU A 62 -3.62 11.95 4.63
N SER A 63 -2.83 12.22 5.67
CA SER A 63 -2.92 13.44 6.45
C SER A 63 -2.44 14.67 5.68
N LYS A 64 -1.35 14.54 4.89
CA LYS A 64 -0.75 15.61 4.08
C LYS A 64 -1.72 16.09 3.00
N HIS A 65 -2.33 15.17 2.26
CA HIS A 65 -3.24 15.49 1.15
C HIS A 65 -4.71 15.64 1.59
N ARG A 66 -4.98 15.61 2.91
CA ARG A 66 -6.33 15.75 3.49
C ARG A 66 -7.35 14.79 2.88
N LEU A 67 -6.92 13.56 2.65
CA LEU A 67 -7.78 12.51 2.09
C LEU A 67 -8.79 11.99 3.12
N LEU A 68 -8.47 12.14 4.40
CA LEU A 68 -9.39 11.90 5.51
C LEU A 68 -9.83 13.23 6.15
N PRO A 69 -11.10 13.32 6.61
CA PRO A 69 -11.62 14.52 7.25
C PRO A 69 -10.94 14.82 8.61
N PHE A 70 -10.41 13.80 9.28
CA PHE A 70 -9.71 13.92 10.56
C PHE A 70 -8.35 13.26 10.51
N ARG A 71 -7.40 13.80 11.28
CA ARG A 71 -6.08 13.18 11.49
C ARG A 71 -6.23 12.08 12.53
N THR A 72 -6.03 10.84 12.12
CA THR A 72 -6.13 9.66 13.00
C THR A 72 -5.01 8.67 12.67
N TYR A 73 -4.63 7.84 13.63
CA TYR A 73 -3.70 6.71 13.45
C TYR A 73 -4.43 5.42 13.08
N LEU A 74 -5.74 5.47 12.88
CA LEU A 74 -6.53 4.31 12.49
C LEU A 74 -6.08 3.71 11.14
N PRO A 75 -5.71 4.52 10.11
CA PRO A 75 -5.16 3.99 8.87
C PRO A 75 -3.93 3.11 9.09
N PHE A 76 -3.04 3.52 10.00
CA PHE A 76 -1.85 2.78 10.36
C PHE A 76 -2.21 1.39 10.91
N SER A 77 -3.10 1.33 11.90
CA SER A 77 -3.51 0.07 12.53
C SER A 77 -4.15 -0.89 11.52
N ILE A 78 -5.02 -0.38 10.65
CA ILE A 78 -5.69 -1.20 9.64
C ILE A 78 -4.68 -1.70 8.61
N PHE A 79 -3.75 -0.85 8.17
CA PHE A 79 -2.67 -1.28 7.26
C PHE A 79 -1.90 -2.46 7.86
N PHE A 80 -1.45 -2.28 9.08
CA PHE A 80 -0.61 -3.26 9.75
C PHE A 80 -1.35 -4.58 9.97
N LEU A 81 -2.62 -4.52 10.37
CA LEU A 81 -3.50 -5.70 10.49
C LEU A 81 -3.67 -6.44 9.16
N CYS A 82 -3.93 -5.70 8.08
CA CYS A 82 -4.13 -6.29 6.74
C CYS A 82 -2.84 -6.88 6.16
N SER A 83 -1.67 -6.37 6.56
CA SER A 83 -0.38 -6.84 6.08
C SER A 83 0.24 -7.94 6.93
N ALA A 84 -0.20 -8.11 8.19
CA ALA A 84 0.32 -9.12 9.11
C ALA A 84 0.37 -10.56 8.54
N PRO A 85 -0.63 -11.06 7.78
CA PRO A 85 -0.59 -12.39 7.19
C PRO A 85 0.56 -12.62 6.18
N PHE A 86 1.12 -11.53 5.63
CA PHE A 86 2.13 -11.58 4.58
C PHE A 86 3.56 -11.39 5.12
N LEU A 87 3.71 -11.09 6.42
CA LEU A 87 5.02 -10.88 7.05
C LEU A 87 5.89 -12.13 7.06
N SER A 88 5.27 -13.32 7.08
CA SER A 88 5.92 -14.62 7.01
C SER A 88 6.10 -15.12 5.58
N HIS A 89 5.98 -14.27 4.56
CA HIS A 89 6.30 -14.67 3.19
C HIS A 89 7.82 -14.51 2.95
N PRO A 90 8.52 -15.46 2.27
CA PRO A 90 9.98 -15.39 2.08
C PRO A 90 10.47 -14.13 1.37
N GLU A 91 9.59 -13.50 0.59
CA GLU A 91 9.89 -12.27 -0.15
C GLU A 91 9.20 -11.02 0.43
N ALA A 92 8.63 -11.12 1.64
CA ALA A 92 7.96 -10.02 2.36
C ALA A 92 8.77 -8.71 2.34
N TRP A 93 10.09 -8.81 2.51
CA TRP A 93 10.97 -7.66 2.51
C TRP A 93 11.06 -6.95 1.16
N LYS A 94 11.07 -7.69 0.04
CA LYS A 94 11.06 -7.11 -1.32
C LYS A 94 9.77 -6.33 -1.55
N PHE A 95 8.64 -6.90 -1.14
CA PHE A 95 7.34 -6.22 -1.20
C PHE A 95 7.32 -4.95 -0.34
N GLY A 96 7.98 -4.99 0.82
CA GLY A 96 8.13 -3.84 1.70
C GLY A 96 8.87 -2.66 1.02
N LEU A 97 9.98 -2.94 0.33
CA LEU A 97 10.74 -1.93 -0.42
C LEU A 97 9.92 -1.34 -1.57
N VAL A 98 9.26 -2.20 -2.35
CA VAL A 98 8.35 -1.78 -3.43
C VAL A 98 7.25 -0.87 -2.89
N GLY A 99 6.68 -1.20 -1.72
CA GLY A 99 5.64 -0.37 -1.12
C GLY A 99 6.08 1.03 -0.72
N ILE A 100 7.29 1.18 -0.19
CA ILE A 100 7.84 2.50 0.12
C ILE A 100 7.97 3.33 -1.16
N LEU A 101 8.51 2.74 -2.22
CA LEU A 101 8.69 3.41 -3.52
C LEU A 101 7.36 3.78 -4.17
N LEU A 102 6.36 2.90 -4.11
CA LEU A 102 5.02 3.15 -4.67
C LEU A 102 4.24 4.19 -3.86
N ILE A 103 4.35 4.21 -2.52
CA ILE A 103 3.79 5.29 -1.69
C ILE A 103 4.46 6.62 -2.03
N TYR A 104 5.78 6.63 -2.20
CA TYR A 104 6.49 7.83 -2.62
C TYR A 104 6.04 8.30 -4.01
N ALA A 105 5.88 7.39 -4.97
CA ALA A 105 5.34 7.71 -6.30
C ALA A 105 3.92 8.31 -6.20
N LEU A 106 3.06 7.72 -5.36
CA LEU A 106 1.71 8.23 -5.12
C LEU A 106 1.72 9.63 -4.48
N ASP A 107 2.61 9.90 -3.52
CA ASP A 107 2.79 11.24 -2.94
C ASP A 107 3.16 12.27 -4.01
N ARG A 108 4.06 11.90 -4.94
CA ARG A 108 4.45 12.77 -6.06
C ARG A 108 3.29 13.00 -7.02
N CYS A 109 2.52 11.97 -7.34
CA CYS A 109 1.31 12.09 -8.18
C CYS A 109 0.26 13.01 -7.54
N LEU A 110 -0.01 12.86 -6.24
CA LEU A 110 -0.94 13.74 -5.50
C LEU A 110 -0.43 15.19 -5.43
N SER A 111 0.89 15.38 -5.36
CA SER A 111 1.52 16.69 -5.37
C SER A 111 1.43 17.40 -6.72
N LEU A 112 0.96 16.76 -7.81
CA LEU A 112 0.70 17.41 -9.10
C LEU A 112 -0.43 18.44 -9.03
N ALA A 113 -1.27 18.35 -7.99
CA ALA A 113 -2.28 19.37 -7.70
C ALA A 113 -1.68 20.70 -7.18
N GLU A 114 -0.36 20.80 -7.05
CA GLU A 114 0.40 22.01 -6.73
C GLU A 114 1.20 22.47 -7.97
N ILE A 115 0.88 23.67 -8.48
CA ILE A 115 1.32 24.15 -9.82
C ILE A 115 2.85 24.31 -9.92
N SER A 116 3.55 24.54 -8.81
CA SER A 116 4.95 24.99 -8.83
C SER A 116 5.98 23.94 -9.22
N ARG A 117 5.63 22.64 -9.29
CA ARG A 117 6.62 21.54 -9.45
C ARG A 117 6.15 20.35 -10.30
N ILE A 118 5.29 20.58 -11.29
CA ILE A 118 4.69 19.51 -12.12
C ILE A 118 5.76 18.58 -12.72
N ASN A 119 6.70 19.12 -13.51
CA ASN A 119 7.73 18.32 -14.19
C ASN A 119 8.56 17.45 -13.23
N ARG A 120 8.98 18.02 -12.10
CA ARG A 120 9.77 17.31 -11.09
C ARG A 120 8.95 16.21 -10.42
N SER A 121 7.68 16.47 -10.14
CA SER A 121 6.77 15.47 -9.56
C SER A 121 6.51 14.31 -10.53
N VAL A 122 6.30 14.58 -11.82
CA VAL A 122 6.14 13.55 -12.85
C VAL A 122 7.38 12.67 -12.93
N LEU A 123 8.56 13.28 -13.12
CA LEU A 123 9.83 12.54 -13.23
C LEU A 123 10.13 11.73 -11.96
N ASN A 124 9.91 12.30 -10.77
CA ASN A 124 10.15 11.60 -9.52
C ASN A 124 9.18 10.41 -9.32
N ALA A 125 7.92 10.55 -9.74
CA ALA A 125 6.94 9.49 -9.65
C ALA A 125 7.30 8.32 -10.59
N SER A 126 7.63 8.63 -11.85
CA SER A 126 8.05 7.61 -12.83
C SER A 126 9.36 6.94 -12.42
N MET A 127 10.35 7.70 -11.94
CA MET A 127 11.60 7.15 -11.43
C MET A 127 11.41 6.21 -10.24
N ALA A 128 10.52 6.55 -9.32
CA ALA A 128 10.21 5.67 -8.19
C ALA A 128 9.53 4.37 -8.63
N ILE A 129 8.64 4.41 -9.63
CA ILE A 129 8.03 3.21 -10.21
C ILE A 129 9.07 2.37 -10.95
N GLY A 130 9.97 3.00 -11.71
CA GLY A 130 11.09 2.32 -12.36
C GLY A 130 11.99 1.61 -11.36
N LEU A 131 12.35 2.28 -10.25
CA LEU A 131 13.09 1.66 -9.15
C LEU A 131 12.32 0.51 -8.50
N ALA A 132 11.00 0.66 -8.30
CA ALA A 132 10.17 -0.40 -7.72
C ALA A 132 10.12 -1.63 -8.62
N SER A 133 10.08 -1.43 -9.95
CA SER A 133 10.03 -2.52 -10.93
C SER A 133 11.27 -3.42 -10.92
N TYR A 134 12.35 -3.01 -10.28
CA TYR A 134 13.53 -3.86 -10.11
C TYR A 134 13.38 -4.94 -9.07
N PHE A 135 12.74 -4.61 -7.98
CA PHE A 135 12.48 -5.59 -6.93
C PHE A 135 11.39 -6.55 -7.39
N ILE A 136 10.39 -6.03 -8.11
CA ILE A 136 9.25 -6.80 -8.62
C ILE A 136 8.80 -6.20 -9.95
N LEU A 137 9.00 -6.92 -11.07
CA LEU A 137 8.71 -6.41 -12.41
C LEU A 137 7.27 -5.94 -12.57
N GLY A 138 6.34 -6.66 -11.94
CA GLY A 138 4.93 -6.30 -11.99
C GLY A 138 4.59 -4.93 -11.37
N ALA A 139 5.46 -4.34 -10.56
CA ALA A 139 5.30 -2.96 -10.09
C ALA A 139 5.31 -1.95 -11.26
N LEU A 140 5.90 -2.30 -12.41
CA LEU A 140 5.89 -1.49 -13.63
C LEU A 140 4.48 -1.19 -14.12
N ALA A 141 3.51 -2.08 -13.86
CA ALA A 141 2.10 -1.83 -14.18
C ALA A 141 1.52 -0.58 -13.49
N SER A 142 2.12 -0.16 -12.36
CA SER A 142 1.75 1.07 -11.66
C SER A 142 2.10 2.35 -12.44
N ILE A 143 2.86 2.25 -13.54
CA ILE A 143 3.16 3.39 -14.43
C ILE A 143 1.91 4.14 -14.87
N VAL A 144 0.81 3.41 -15.09
CA VAL A 144 -0.48 3.94 -15.57
C VAL A 144 -1.07 4.97 -14.59
N VAL A 145 -0.69 4.93 -13.31
CA VAL A 145 -1.13 5.90 -12.30
C VAL A 145 -0.62 7.31 -12.60
N VAL A 146 0.58 7.46 -13.19
CA VAL A 146 1.18 8.77 -13.48
C VAL A 146 0.41 9.55 -14.57
N PRO A 147 0.10 8.99 -15.76
CA PRO A 147 -0.72 9.68 -16.75
C PRO A 147 -2.15 9.92 -16.24
N ILE A 148 -2.73 9.03 -15.42
CA ILE A 148 -4.04 9.27 -14.79
C ILE A 148 -3.97 10.46 -13.83
N ALA A 149 -2.93 10.55 -13.01
CA ALA A 149 -2.73 11.70 -12.12
C ALA A 149 -2.60 13.00 -12.91
N LEU A 150 -1.88 12.98 -14.03
CA LEU A 150 -1.79 14.12 -14.93
C LEU A 150 -3.16 14.49 -15.49
N LEU A 151 -3.91 13.55 -16.05
CA LEU A 151 -5.26 13.82 -16.59
C LEU A 151 -6.24 14.34 -15.51
N ASN A 152 -6.09 13.93 -14.26
CA ASN A 152 -6.95 14.37 -13.16
C ASN A 152 -6.62 15.78 -12.63
N PHE A 153 -5.35 16.19 -12.66
CA PHE A 153 -4.90 17.43 -12.01
C PHE A 153 -4.39 18.50 -12.98
N GLN A 154 -3.96 18.13 -14.17
CA GLN A 154 -3.23 18.98 -15.12
C GLN A 154 -3.57 18.59 -16.58
N HIS A 155 -2.94 19.26 -17.55
CA HIS A 155 -2.98 18.80 -18.94
C HIS A 155 -1.80 17.87 -19.23
N LEU A 156 -2.12 16.67 -19.74
CA LEU A 156 -1.12 15.75 -20.27
C LEU A 156 -0.53 16.39 -21.54
N SER A 157 0.79 16.59 -21.56
CA SER A 157 1.52 17.13 -22.71
C SER A 157 2.50 16.09 -23.21
N PHE A 158 2.91 16.19 -24.48
CA PHE A 158 3.92 15.29 -25.04
C PHE A 158 5.22 15.29 -24.21
N ARG A 159 5.62 16.45 -23.68
CA ARG A 159 6.76 16.58 -22.76
C ARG A 159 6.58 15.73 -21.49
N HIS A 160 5.38 15.70 -20.91
CA HIS A 160 5.09 14.86 -19.74
C HIS A 160 5.20 13.37 -20.08
N SER A 161 4.72 12.95 -21.25
CA SER A 161 4.86 11.56 -21.71
C SER A 161 6.33 11.14 -21.83
N LEU A 162 7.19 11.99 -22.40
CA LEU A 162 8.63 11.76 -22.46
C LEU A 162 9.25 11.68 -21.05
N MET A 163 8.83 12.53 -20.10
CA MET A 163 9.30 12.48 -18.72
C MET A 163 8.89 11.19 -17.99
N ILE A 164 7.72 10.64 -18.28
CA ILE A 164 7.29 9.36 -17.73
C ILE A 164 8.19 8.23 -18.26
N LEU A 165 8.38 8.18 -19.58
CA LEU A 165 9.21 7.15 -20.23
C LEU A 165 10.66 7.22 -19.75
N THR A 166 11.27 8.41 -19.80
CA THR A 166 12.65 8.62 -19.35
C THR A 166 12.80 8.36 -17.86
N GLY A 167 11.85 8.78 -17.02
CA GLY A 167 11.92 8.53 -15.59
C GLY A 167 11.93 7.04 -15.26
N ILE A 168 11.22 6.20 -16.00
CA ILE A 168 11.29 4.73 -15.81
C ILE A 168 12.54 4.14 -16.45
N ALA A 169 12.92 4.60 -17.64
CA ALA A 169 14.09 4.10 -18.34
C ALA A 169 15.40 4.38 -17.59
N ILE A 170 15.54 5.52 -16.90
CA ILE A 170 16.77 5.91 -16.20
C ILE A 170 17.19 4.89 -15.15
N PRO A 171 16.34 4.49 -14.18
CA PRO A 171 16.61 3.37 -13.31
C PRO A 171 17.13 2.19 -14.12
N TRP A 172 16.34 1.67 -15.08
CA TRP A 172 16.63 0.50 -15.94
C TRP A 172 18.01 0.55 -16.60
N PHE A 173 18.37 1.72 -17.14
CA PHE A 173 19.64 1.93 -17.80
C PHE A 173 20.82 1.86 -16.82
N LEU A 174 20.69 2.44 -15.62
CA LEU A 174 21.77 2.44 -14.63
C LEU A 174 22.12 1.03 -14.13
N ILE A 175 21.14 0.14 -13.96
CA ILE A 175 21.44 -1.25 -13.57
C ILE A 175 22.01 -2.02 -14.75
N TRP A 176 21.49 -1.81 -15.96
CA TRP A 176 22.07 -2.43 -17.15
C TRP A 176 23.55 -2.07 -17.31
N GLU A 177 23.90 -0.79 -17.14
CA GLU A 177 25.27 -0.31 -17.16
C GLU A 177 26.11 -0.93 -16.03
N PHE A 178 25.57 -1.02 -14.81
CA PHE A 178 26.23 -1.70 -13.70
C PHE A 178 26.55 -3.17 -14.05
N HIS A 179 25.58 -3.92 -14.55
CA HIS A 179 25.78 -5.32 -14.94
C HIS A 179 26.82 -5.49 -16.05
N PHE A 180 26.77 -4.60 -17.04
CA PHE A 180 27.73 -4.58 -18.14
C PHE A 180 29.16 -4.32 -17.65
N LEU A 181 29.34 -3.37 -16.71
CA LEU A 181 30.65 -3.02 -16.16
C LEU A 181 31.24 -4.10 -15.25
N PHE A 182 30.40 -4.90 -14.58
CA PHE A 182 30.83 -5.92 -13.62
C PHE A 182 30.74 -7.37 -14.13
N ASP A 183 30.42 -7.56 -15.42
CA ASP A 183 30.26 -8.87 -16.07
C ASP A 183 29.32 -9.83 -15.29
N LEU A 184 28.26 -9.25 -14.73
CA LEU A 184 27.27 -9.98 -13.93
C LEU A 184 26.14 -10.46 -14.85
N SER A 185 25.80 -11.75 -14.79
CA SER A 185 24.73 -12.32 -15.61
C SER A 185 23.38 -11.61 -15.41
N THR A 186 22.71 -11.31 -16.52
CA THR A 186 21.38 -10.66 -16.52
C THR A 186 20.23 -11.66 -16.31
N ASP A 187 20.52 -12.96 -16.38
CA ASP A 187 19.51 -14.03 -16.28
C ASP A 187 18.76 -14.02 -14.95
N TYR A 188 19.40 -13.55 -13.88
CA TYR A 188 18.79 -13.41 -12.55
C TYR A 188 17.61 -12.39 -12.54
N PHE A 189 17.63 -11.38 -13.41
CA PHE A 189 16.57 -10.35 -13.48
C PHE A 189 15.30 -10.84 -14.16
N PHE A 190 15.43 -11.69 -15.18
CA PHE A 190 14.29 -12.20 -15.94
C PHE A 190 13.65 -13.43 -15.28
N THR A 191 14.42 -14.21 -14.52
CA THR A 191 13.95 -15.46 -13.89
C THR A 191 13.16 -15.24 -12.59
N LEU A 192 13.36 -14.13 -11.88
CA LEU A 192 12.70 -13.83 -10.60
C LEU A 192 11.19 -13.50 -10.70
N ASN A 193 10.59 -13.40 -11.89
CA ASN A 193 9.25 -12.82 -12.07
C ASN A 193 8.16 -13.77 -12.60
N ILE A 194 8.41 -15.09 -12.65
CA ILE A 194 7.45 -16.05 -13.26
C ILE A 194 7.08 -17.19 -12.30
N LEU A 195 7.69 -17.28 -11.11
CA LEU A 195 7.37 -18.37 -10.18
C LEU A 195 5.94 -18.21 -9.63
N PRO A 196 5.04 -19.18 -9.88
CA PRO A 196 3.76 -19.19 -9.22
C PRO A 196 3.99 -19.46 -7.74
N SER A 197 3.88 -18.41 -6.92
CA SER A 197 3.79 -18.57 -5.47
C SER A 197 2.49 -19.33 -5.19
N SER A 198 2.58 -20.59 -4.77
CA SER A 198 1.43 -21.32 -4.25
C SER A 198 0.97 -20.62 -2.98
N PHE A 199 -0.19 -19.98 -3.01
CA PHE A 199 -0.74 -19.36 -1.81
C PHE A 199 -1.14 -20.42 -0.81
N SER A 200 -0.83 -20.16 0.45
CA SER A 200 -1.51 -20.85 1.53
C SER A 200 -3.01 -20.52 1.49
N LEU A 201 -3.84 -21.44 1.99
CA LEU A 201 -5.29 -21.25 2.07
C LEU A 201 -5.66 -19.97 2.86
N PHE A 202 -4.79 -19.54 3.78
CA PHE A 202 -4.94 -18.34 4.59
C PHE A 202 -4.59 -17.05 3.86
N GLU A 203 -3.54 -17.04 3.03
CA GLU A 203 -3.27 -15.91 2.14
C GLU A 203 -4.43 -15.70 1.17
N LEU A 204 -4.98 -16.80 0.62
CA LEU A 204 -6.19 -16.75 -0.21
C LEU A 204 -7.39 -16.20 0.56
N ALA A 205 -7.62 -16.65 1.80
CA ALA A 205 -8.69 -16.13 2.65
C ALA A 205 -8.50 -14.64 2.98
N GLY A 206 -7.27 -14.20 3.24
CA GLY A 206 -6.91 -12.81 3.47
C GLY A 206 -7.15 -11.94 2.23
N LEU A 207 -6.72 -12.39 1.06
CA LEU A 207 -6.96 -11.72 -0.22
C LEU A 207 -8.46 -11.66 -0.55
N PHE A 208 -9.20 -12.76 -0.33
CA PHE A 208 -10.64 -12.79 -0.53
C PHE A 208 -11.36 -11.79 0.36
N LEU A 209 -10.98 -11.69 1.64
CA LEU A 209 -11.55 -10.72 2.55
C LEU A 209 -11.19 -9.28 2.16
N LEU A 210 -9.95 -9.02 1.76
CA LEU A 210 -9.54 -7.71 1.24
C LEU A 210 -10.36 -7.32 0.01
N ALA A 211 -10.57 -8.25 -0.92
CA ALA A 211 -11.40 -8.04 -2.11
C ALA A 211 -12.87 -7.77 -1.75
N LEU A 212 -13.44 -8.54 -0.83
CA LEU A 212 -14.82 -8.36 -0.35
C LEU A 212 -14.98 -7.00 0.35
N LEU A 213 -14.04 -6.63 1.22
CA LEU A 213 -14.01 -5.31 1.83
C LEU A 213 -13.95 -4.23 0.75
N TRP A 214 -13.11 -4.39 -0.27
CA TRP A 214 -12.93 -3.41 -1.32
C TRP A 214 -14.22 -3.23 -2.17
N ILE A 215 -14.89 -4.33 -2.54
CA ILE A 215 -16.18 -4.29 -3.26
C ILE A 215 -17.26 -3.57 -2.45
N ILE A 216 -17.37 -3.86 -1.15
CA ILE A 216 -18.35 -3.19 -0.26
C ILE A 216 -18.02 -1.69 -0.11
N SER A 217 -16.73 -1.35 -0.20
CA SER A 217 -16.20 -0.02 0.06
C SER A 217 -16.48 0.98 -1.07
N ILE A 218 -16.26 0.58 -2.32
CA ILE A 218 -16.33 1.47 -3.48
C ILE A 218 -17.64 2.26 -3.59
N PRO A 219 -18.84 1.65 -3.48
CA PRO A 219 -20.10 2.39 -3.67
C PRO A 219 -20.29 3.50 -2.65
N HIS A 220 -19.84 3.29 -1.41
CA HIS A 220 -19.92 4.29 -0.36
C HIS A 220 -18.94 5.45 -0.60
N LEU A 221 -17.76 5.15 -1.13
CA LEU A 221 -16.76 6.15 -1.46
C LEU A 221 -17.31 7.10 -2.53
N PHE A 222 -17.96 6.56 -3.57
CA PHE A 222 -18.60 7.40 -4.59
C PHE A 222 -19.73 8.27 -4.03
N ARG A 223 -20.49 7.79 -3.04
CA ARG A 223 -21.51 8.60 -2.35
C ARG A 223 -20.90 9.74 -1.54
N SER A 224 -19.79 9.51 -0.85
CA SER A 224 -19.13 10.54 -0.05
C SER A 224 -18.40 11.58 -0.90
N LEU A 225 -17.88 11.20 -2.08
CA LEU A 225 -17.19 12.11 -3.00
C LEU A 225 -18.03 13.34 -3.37
N ASN A 226 -19.35 13.21 -3.48
CA ASN A 226 -20.27 14.31 -3.80
C ASN A 226 -20.30 15.42 -2.74
N ARG A 227 -19.87 15.14 -1.51
CA ARG A 227 -19.87 16.10 -0.39
C ARG A 227 -18.53 16.78 -0.16
N THR A 228 -17.49 16.37 -0.89
CA THR A 228 -16.10 16.83 -0.65
C THR A 228 -15.69 17.94 -1.62
N LYS A 229 -14.69 18.73 -1.23
CA LYS A 229 -14.09 19.75 -2.11
C LYS A 229 -13.49 19.10 -3.35
N LEU A 230 -13.57 19.79 -4.49
CA LEU A 230 -13.15 19.28 -5.81
C LEU A 230 -11.71 18.72 -5.83
N LYS A 231 -10.74 19.42 -5.21
CA LYS A 231 -9.34 18.95 -5.11
C LYS A 231 -9.22 17.64 -4.31
N THR A 232 -9.94 17.50 -3.20
CA THR A 232 -9.97 16.27 -2.40
C THR A 232 -10.62 15.14 -3.19
N ARG A 233 -11.71 15.43 -3.92
CA ARG A 233 -12.39 14.46 -4.79
C ARG A 233 -11.46 13.89 -5.86
N GLN A 234 -10.70 14.73 -6.57
CA GLN A 234 -9.71 14.29 -7.57
C GLN A 234 -8.61 13.42 -6.94
N SER A 235 -8.17 13.78 -5.74
CA SER A 235 -7.14 13.04 -5.01
C SER A 235 -7.62 11.66 -4.55
N VAL A 236 -8.83 11.57 -4.03
CA VAL A 236 -9.45 10.29 -3.67
C VAL A 236 -9.68 9.43 -4.92
N LEU A 237 -10.16 10.02 -6.02
CA LEU A 237 -10.38 9.33 -7.29
C LEU A 237 -9.08 8.76 -7.87
N LEU A 238 -7.95 9.49 -7.75
CA LEU A 238 -6.64 8.96 -8.14
C LEU A 238 -6.28 7.71 -7.33
N VAL A 239 -6.48 7.72 -6.00
CA VAL A 239 -6.16 6.56 -5.16
C VAL A 239 -7.06 5.36 -5.49
N VAL A 240 -8.34 5.60 -5.82
CA VAL A 240 -9.24 4.55 -6.31
C VAL A 240 -8.74 3.95 -7.62
N TRP A 241 -8.36 4.78 -8.59
CA TRP A 241 -7.79 4.31 -9.85
C TRP A 241 -6.49 3.54 -9.64
N ALA A 242 -5.59 4.03 -8.79
CA ALA A 242 -4.38 3.31 -8.44
C ALA A 242 -4.69 1.93 -7.86
N SER A 243 -5.69 1.81 -6.99
CA SER A 243 -6.11 0.52 -6.45
C SER A 243 -6.72 -0.41 -7.51
N LEU A 244 -7.55 0.13 -8.41
CA LEU A 244 -8.18 -0.61 -9.51
C LEU A 244 -7.12 -1.21 -10.44
N PHE A 245 -6.17 -0.37 -10.89
CA PHE A 245 -5.10 -0.80 -11.79
C PHE A 245 -4.18 -1.83 -11.15
N SER A 246 -3.96 -1.72 -9.84
CA SER A 246 -3.16 -2.69 -9.11
C SER A 246 -3.87 -4.04 -9.03
N CYS A 247 -5.20 -4.03 -8.83
CA CYS A 247 -6.02 -5.23 -8.89
C CYS A 247 -5.98 -5.88 -10.28
N THR A 248 -6.20 -5.12 -11.34
CA THR A 248 -6.18 -5.68 -12.70
C THR A 248 -4.80 -6.17 -13.11
N ALA A 249 -3.73 -5.42 -12.79
CA ALA A 249 -2.35 -5.85 -13.05
C ALA A 249 -2.04 -7.18 -12.39
N SER A 250 -2.51 -7.37 -11.16
CA SER A 250 -2.26 -8.59 -10.40
C SER A 250 -3.07 -9.80 -10.86
N LEU A 251 -4.21 -9.60 -11.52
CA LEU A 251 -4.97 -10.66 -12.17
C LEU A 251 -4.30 -11.11 -13.48
N LEU A 252 -3.56 -10.20 -14.12
CA LEU A 252 -2.92 -10.44 -15.41
C LEU A 252 -1.50 -11.00 -15.30
N ILE A 253 -0.80 -10.75 -14.18
CA ILE A 253 0.60 -11.17 -13.97
C ILE A 253 0.65 -12.13 -12.77
N SER A 254 0.96 -13.39 -13.04
CA SER A 254 1.20 -14.41 -12.01
C SER A 254 2.34 -13.98 -11.10
N GLY A 255 2.12 -13.91 -9.78
CA GLY A 255 3.12 -13.52 -8.77
C GLY A 255 2.95 -12.11 -8.19
N LEU A 256 1.96 -11.33 -8.63
CA LEU A 256 1.71 -9.96 -8.14
C LEU A 256 0.75 -9.84 -6.94
N SER A 257 0.33 -10.94 -6.34
CA SER A 257 -0.68 -10.99 -5.28
C SER A 257 -0.33 -10.20 -4.01
N ILE A 258 0.94 -10.18 -3.58
CA ILE A 258 1.35 -9.51 -2.32
C ILE A 258 1.56 -8.01 -2.55
N VAL A 259 1.95 -7.62 -3.77
CA VAL A 259 1.93 -6.23 -4.23
C VAL A 259 0.52 -5.65 -4.18
N GLN A 260 -0.53 -6.48 -4.32
CA GLN A 260 -1.92 -6.06 -4.12
C GLN A 260 -2.14 -5.53 -2.70
N VAL A 261 -1.56 -6.11 -1.65
CA VAL A 261 -1.76 -5.66 -0.26
C VAL A 261 -1.20 -4.25 -0.07
N VAL A 262 -0.05 -4.00 -0.69
CA VAL A 262 0.67 -2.73 -0.64
C VAL A 262 -0.02 -1.64 -1.46
N LEU A 263 -0.65 -1.99 -2.58
CA LEU A 263 -1.31 -1.05 -3.49
C LEU A 263 -2.84 -0.90 -3.27
N LEU A 264 -3.55 -1.96 -2.90
CA LEU A 264 -4.96 -1.94 -2.49
C LEU A 264 -5.13 -1.40 -1.08
N GLY A 265 -4.17 -1.69 -0.19
CA GLY A 265 -4.15 -1.25 1.20
C GLY A 265 -4.52 0.23 1.31
N PRO A 266 -3.84 1.13 0.58
CA PRO A 266 -4.17 2.54 0.58
C PRO A 266 -5.64 2.92 0.42
N ALA A 267 -6.30 2.41 -0.62
CA ALA A 267 -7.71 2.71 -0.90
C ALA A 267 -8.65 2.06 0.14
N LEU A 268 -8.39 0.80 0.50
CA LEU A 268 -9.13 0.06 1.52
C LEU A 268 -9.07 0.74 2.88
N ILE A 269 -7.89 1.19 3.27
CA ILE A 269 -7.61 1.74 4.58
C ILE A 269 -8.16 3.15 4.71
N MET A 270 -8.03 3.98 3.67
CA MET A 270 -8.76 5.25 3.62
C MET A 270 -10.25 5.00 3.81
N PHE A 271 -10.79 3.98 3.15
CA PHE A 271 -12.21 3.74 3.16
C PHE A 271 -12.71 3.22 4.52
N ILE A 272 -12.06 2.19 5.08
CA ILE A 272 -12.41 1.65 6.39
C ILE A 272 -12.26 2.74 7.44
N SER A 273 -11.23 3.58 7.34
CA SER A 273 -11.03 4.71 8.24
C SER A 273 -12.11 5.77 8.08
N TYR A 274 -12.43 6.15 6.84
CA TYR A 274 -13.48 7.12 6.55
C TYR A 274 -14.85 6.63 7.06
N ARG A 275 -15.16 5.35 6.84
CA ARG A 275 -16.39 4.72 7.32
C ARG A 275 -16.45 4.68 8.85
N LEU A 276 -15.41 4.21 9.53
CA LEU A 276 -15.37 4.15 11.00
C LEU A 276 -15.48 5.54 11.65
N ILE A 277 -14.91 6.55 11.01
CA ILE A 277 -14.97 7.95 11.46
C ILE A 277 -16.36 8.57 11.23
N GLU A 278 -16.98 8.33 10.08
CA GLU A 278 -18.29 8.92 9.74
C GLU A 278 -19.46 8.15 10.38
N SER A 279 -19.32 6.83 10.55
CA SER A 279 -20.34 5.99 11.18
C SER A 279 -20.23 6.03 12.70
N LYS A 280 -20.79 7.07 13.33
CA LYS A 280 -20.93 7.11 14.80
C LYS A 280 -21.80 5.97 15.39
N LYS A 281 -22.40 5.07 14.58
CA LYS A 281 -23.45 4.11 15.00
C LYS A 281 -23.56 2.77 14.22
N THR A 282 -22.68 2.39 13.29
CA THR A 282 -22.94 1.17 12.49
C THR A 282 -22.12 -0.05 12.94
N TRP A 283 -22.81 -1.07 13.48
CA TRP A 283 -22.28 -2.40 13.88
C TRP A 283 -21.34 -3.01 12.83
N HIS A 284 -21.60 -2.78 11.54
CA HIS A 284 -20.89 -3.44 10.46
C HIS A 284 -19.42 -2.98 10.35
N ALA A 285 -19.11 -1.77 10.82
CA ALA A 285 -17.74 -1.27 10.84
C ALA A 285 -16.92 -1.93 11.96
N ASP A 286 -17.54 -2.12 13.13
CA ASP A 286 -16.96 -2.89 14.24
C ASP A 286 -16.79 -4.36 13.87
N LEU A 287 -17.74 -4.95 13.14
CA LEU A 287 -17.66 -6.34 12.66
C LEU A 287 -16.54 -6.54 11.63
N ILE A 288 -16.30 -5.57 10.75
CA ILE A 288 -15.16 -5.57 9.81
C ILE A 288 -13.84 -5.50 10.58
N LEU A 289 -13.76 -4.58 11.55
CA LEU A 289 -12.59 -4.42 12.40
C LEU A 289 -12.31 -5.71 13.19
N LEU A 290 -13.35 -6.34 13.74
CA LEU A 290 -13.29 -7.57 14.52
C LEU A 290 -12.92 -8.78 13.66
N LEU A 291 -13.38 -8.85 12.39
CA LEU A 291 -12.95 -9.86 11.42
C LEU A 291 -11.47 -9.70 11.04
N CYS A 292 -11.01 -8.47 10.77
CA CYS A 292 -9.58 -8.21 10.53
C CYS A 292 -8.73 -8.58 11.74
N MET A 293 -9.21 -8.28 12.95
CA MET A 293 -8.55 -8.67 14.21
C MET A 293 -8.54 -10.18 14.43
N PHE A 294 -9.65 -10.86 14.19
CA PHE A 294 -9.76 -12.32 14.35
C PHE A 294 -8.77 -13.04 13.45
N ILE A 295 -8.65 -12.62 12.18
CA ILE A 295 -7.72 -13.22 11.22
C ILE A 295 -6.26 -12.92 11.60
N ALA A 296 -5.96 -11.70 12.03
CA ALA A 296 -4.61 -11.33 12.45
C ALA A 296 -4.16 -12.10 13.70
N VAL A 297 -5.03 -12.25 14.71
CA VAL A 297 -4.75 -12.99 15.95
C VAL A 297 -4.70 -14.49 15.68
N TYR A 298 -5.62 -15.04 14.88
CA TYR A 298 -5.65 -16.46 14.56
C TYR A 298 -4.40 -16.90 13.77
N ASN A 299 -3.96 -16.11 12.77
CA ASN A 299 -2.71 -16.36 12.06
C ASN A 299 -1.46 -16.24 12.95
N LEU A 300 -1.51 -15.42 14.00
CA LEU A 300 -0.41 -15.24 14.94
C LEU A 300 -0.23 -16.41 15.91
N PHE A 301 -1.34 -17.00 16.37
CA PHE A 301 -1.33 -17.96 17.47
C PHE A 301 -1.59 -19.41 17.08
N PHE A 302 -2.23 -19.69 15.94
CA PHE A 302 -2.76 -21.04 15.67
C PHE A 302 -2.25 -21.72 14.41
N LEU A 303 -1.51 -21.03 13.53
CA LEU A 303 -1.09 -21.60 12.23
C LEU A 303 0.37 -21.32 11.88
N ASN A 304 1.09 -22.43 11.72
CA ASN A 304 2.53 -22.67 11.58
C ASN A 304 3.32 -22.54 12.89
#